data_AF-A0A5N5FVD3-F1
#
_entry.id   AF-A0A5N5FVD3-F1
#
_cell.length_a   1.000
_cell.length_b   1.000
_cell.length_c   1.000
_cell.angle_alpha   90.00
_cell.angle_beta   90.00
_cell.angle_gamma   90.00
#
_symmetry.space_group_name_H-M   'P 1'
#
loop_
_entity.id
_entity.type
_entity.pdbx_description
1 polymer ?
#
loop_
_entity_poly.entity_id
_entity_poly.type
_entity_poly.pdbx_seq_one_letter_code
_entity_poly.pdbx_strand_id
1 'polypeptide(L)'
;MELLYDNCLPKMKYLRRLEFWDCDKLKPSVEWGLQGLVSLEEFAIAGEISAPLLKEQMLPATLKHLRIAGHSSLKSVDVKGL
;
A
#
# COMPACT_ATOMS: atom_id res chain seq x y z
N MET A 1 12.78 4.45 -10.50
CA MET A 1 11.36 4.56 -10.10
C MET A 1 11.15 4.08 -8.66
N GLU A 2 11.86 3.04 -8.18
CA GLU A 2 11.85 2.60 -6.76
C GLU A 2 12.11 3.74 -5.75
N LEU A 3 13.16 4.54 -5.96
CA LEU A 3 13.55 5.61 -5.02
C LEU A 3 12.56 6.78 -4.88
N LEU A 4 11.59 6.91 -5.80
CA LEU A 4 10.60 7.99 -5.74
C LEU A 4 9.54 7.72 -4.67
N TYR A 5 9.20 6.46 -4.40
CA TYR A 5 8.09 6.12 -3.51
C TYR A 5 8.51 6.17 -2.03
N ASP A 6 9.70 5.67 -1.69
CA ASP A 6 10.22 5.60 -0.32
C ASP A 6 10.36 6.97 0.36
N ASN A 7 10.54 8.05 -0.41
CA ASN A 7 10.85 9.37 0.14
C ASN A 7 9.84 10.47 -0.18
N CYS A 8 8.88 10.23 -1.07
CA CYS A 8 7.88 11.24 -1.47
C CYS A 8 6.48 10.95 -0.91
N LEU A 9 6.06 9.68 -0.81
CA LEU A 9 4.71 9.36 -0.34
C LEU A 9 4.40 9.98 1.04
N PRO A 10 5.24 9.83 2.08
CA PRO A 10 4.94 10.40 3.41
C PRO A 10 4.81 11.92 3.45
N LYS A 11 5.26 12.63 2.42
CA LYS A 11 5.15 14.09 2.32
C LYS A 11 3.79 14.55 1.77
N MET A 12 2.99 13.64 1.21
CA MET A 12 1.71 13.95 0.56
C MET A 12 0.55 13.97 1.56
N LYS A 13 0.57 14.93 2.49
CA LYS A 13 -0.37 15.01 3.63
C LYS A 13 -1.85 15.15 3.25
N TYR A 14 -2.14 15.63 2.04
CA TYR A 14 -3.51 15.85 1.55
C TYR A 14 -3.97 14.77 0.56
N LEU A 15 -3.15 13.73 0.34
CA LEU A 15 -3.52 12.64 -0.55
C LEU A 15 -4.66 11.83 0.07
N ARG A 16 -5.81 11.81 -0.60
CA ARG A 16 -6.99 11.06 -0.16
C ARG A 16 -7.13 9.70 -0.81
N ARG A 17 -6.52 9.51 -1.98
CA ARG A 17 -6.62 8.30 -2.78
C ARG A 17 -5.25 7.97 -3.38
N LEU A 18 -4.81 6.73 -3.19
CA LEU A 18 -3.56 6.21 -3.74
C LEU A 18 -3.86 4.90 -4.46
N GLU A 19 -3.49 4.80 -5.73
CA GLU A 19 -3.77 3.64 -6.55
C GLU A 19 -2.52 3.20 -7.31
N PHE A 20 -2.25 1.90 -7.27
CA PHE A 20 -1.22 1.24 -8.07
C PHE A 20 -1.91 0.21 -8.97
N TRP A 21 -1.64 0.27 -10.27
CA TRP A 21 -2.18 -0.66 -11.27
C TRP A 21 -1.02 -1.31 -12.03
N ASP A 22 -1.20 -2.57 -12.46
CA ASP A 22 -0.23 -3.36 -13.24
C ASP A 22 1.20 -3.35 -12.65
N CYS A 23 1.27 -3.52 -11.32
CA CYS A 23 2.55 -3.54 -10.62
C CYS A 23 3.16 -4.95 -10.59
N ASP A 24 4.04 -5.25 -11.54
CA ASP A 24 4.70 -6.57 -11.66
C ASP A 24 5.98 -6.70 -10.81
N LYS A 25 6.42 -5.62 -10.17
CA LYS A 25 7.74 -5.54 -9.50
C LYS A 25 7.72 -4.90 -8.13
N LEU A 26 6.55 -4.84 -7.47
CA LEU A 26 6.49 -4.32 -6.11
C LEU A 26 7.16 -5.32 -5.16
N LYS A 27 8.40 -4.98 -4.79
CA LYS A 27 9.20 -5.81 -3.88
C LYS A 27 8.69 -5.65 -2.46
N PRO A 28 8.62 -6.75 -1.69
CA PRO A 28 8.20 -6.73 -0.29
C PRO A 28 9.08 -5.84 0.61
N SER A 29 10.30 -5.49 0.19
CA SER A 29 11.23 -4.64 0.95
C SER A 29 10.93 -3.14 0.92
N VAL A 30 9.85 -2.72 0.27
CA VAL A 30 9.54 -1.30 0.09
C VAL A 30 8.53 -0.86 1.15
N GLU A 31 8.99 -0.14 2.17
CA GLU A 31 8.12 0.56 3.12
C GLU A 31 7.54 1.82 2.44
N TRP A 32 6.31 1.75 1.92
CA TRP A 32 5.69 2.91 1.25
C TRP A 32 5.34 4.07 2.19
N GLY A 33 5.54 3.88 3.50
CA GLY A 33 5.25 4.89 4.50
C GLY A 33 3.78 5.30 4.49
N LEU A 34 2.85 4.38 4.21
CA LEU A 34 1.42 4.66 4.14
C LEU A 34 0.89 5.25 5.45
N GLN A 35 1.49 4.90 6.60
CA GLN A 35 1.18 5.51 7.90
C GLN A 35 1.39 7.04 7.93
N GLY A 36 2.26 7.58 7.07
CA GLY A 36 2.49 9.03 6.94
C GLY A 36 1.42 9.75 6.12
N LEU A 37 0.57 9.01 5.40
CA LEU A 37 -0.50 9.55 4.58
C LEU A 37 -1.75 9.80 5.44
N VAL A 38 -1.66 10.79 6.32
CA VAL A 38 -2.67 11.06 7.36
C VAL A 38 -4.08 11.36 6.84
N SER A 39 -4.23 11.80 5.58
CA SER A 39 -5.54 12.06 4.96
C SER A 39 -5.99 10.95 4.00
N LEU A 40 -5.27 9.84 3.91
CA LEU A 40 -5.57 8.78 2.95
C LEU A 40 -6.83 8.02 3.35
N GLU A 41 -7.83 8.05 2.49
CA GLU A 41 -9.10 7.39 2.70
C GLU A 41 -9.24 6.14 1.81
N GLU A 42 -8.54 6.10 0.68
CA GLU A 42 -8.66 5.04 -0.30
C GLU A 42 -7.29 4.56 -0.77
N PHE A 43 -7.04 3.26 -0.64
CA PHE A 43 -5.84 2.62 -1.12
C PHE A 43 -6.20 1.45 -2.04
N ALA A 44 -5.72 1.49 -3.28
CA ALA A 44 -5.91 0.41 -4.24
C ALA A 44 -4.56 -0.07 -4.77
N ILE A 45 -4.41 -1.38 -4.91
CA ILE A 45 -3.27 -1.99 -5.55
C ILE A 45 -3.70 -3.17 -6.42
N ALA A 46 -3.20 -3.21 -7.64
CA ALA A 46 -3.43 -4.29 -8.57
C ALA A 46 -2.16 -4.74 -9.32
N GLY A 47 -2.04 -6.04 -9.56
CA GLY A 47 -0.87 -6.66 -10.22
C GLY A 47 -0.41 -7.97 -9.55
N GLU A 48 0.87 -8.34 -9.72
CA GLU A 48 1.48 -9.44 -8.97
C GLU A 48 1.88 -8.98 -7.57
N ILE A 49 1.05 -9.33 -6.58
CA ILE A 49 1.18 -8.85 -5.21
C ILE A 49 1.66 -10.00 -4.33
N SER A 50 2.87 -9.88 -3.78
CA SER A 50 3.38 -10.86 -2.83
C SER A 50 2.75 -10.65 -1.45
N ALA A 51 2.28 -11.72 -0.80
CA ALA A 51 1.65 -11.63 0.53
C ALA A 51 2.50 -10.93 1.62
N PRO A 52 3.85 -11.06 1.65
CA PRO A 52 4.69 -10.32 2.62
C PRO A 52 4.62 -8.80 2.46
N LEU A 53 4.46 -8.29 1.23
CA LEU A 53 4.40 -6.87 0.92
C LEU A 53 3.28 -6.14 1.68
N LEU A 54 2.17 -6.84 1.92
CA LEU A 54 1.01 -6.28 2.62
C LEU A 54 1.07 -6.52 4.13
N LYS A 55 1.75 -7.58 4.59
CA LYS A 55 1.89 -7.88 6.02
C LYS A 55 2.77 -6.89 6.77
N GLU A 56 3.78 -6.35 6.08
CA GLU A 56 4.74 -5.41 6.68
C GLU A 56 4.26 -3.96 6.61
N GLN A 57 3.15 -3.69 5.91
CA GLN A 57 2.63 -2.33 5.77
C GLN A 57 1.59 -1.95 6.83
N MET A 58 1.93 -0.91 7.58
CA MET A 58 0.99 -0.25 8.48
C MET A 58 0.06 0.67 7.70
N LEU A 59 -1.23 0.36 7.71
CA LEU A 59 -2.25 1.20 7.08
C LEU A 59 -2.54 2.44 7.94
N PRO A 60 -2.78 3.61 7.33
CA PRO A 60 -3.18 4.79 8.07
C PRO A 60 -4.58 4.58 8.67
N ALA A 61 -4.80 5.09 9.89
CA ALA A 61 -6.08 4.98 10.60
C ALA A 61 -7.25 5.68 9.89
N THR A 62 -6.96 6.56 8.93
CA THR A 62 -7.96 7.27 8.11
C THR A 62 -8.44 6.47 6.91
N LEU A 63 -7.83 5.31 6.64
CA LEU A 63 -8.19 4.47 5.50
C LEU A 63 -9.60 3.90 5.67
N LYS A 64 -10.47 4.21 4.71
CA LYS A 64 -11.86 3.73 4.66
C LYS A 64 -12.01 2.56 3.70
N HIS A 65 -11.25 2.56 2.61
CA HIS A 65 -11.33 1.55 1.56
C HIS A 65 -9.95 1.02 1.21
N LEU A 66 -9.83 -0.31 1.28
CA LEU A 66 -8.66 -1.06 0.81
C LEU A 66 -9.10 -1.98 -0.32
N ARG A 67 -8.50 -1.82 -1.50
CA ARG A 67 -8.73 -2.71 -2.65
C ARG A 67 -7.42 -3.36 -3.06
N ILE A 68 -7.38 -4.69 -3.02
CA ILE A 68 -6.23 -5.47 -3.47
C ILE A 68 -6.75 -6.40 -4.56
N ALA A 69 -6.24 -6.26 -5.77
CA ALA A 69 -6.70 -7.01 -6.94
C ALA A 69 -5.51 -7.56 -7.73
N GLY A 70 -5.11 -8.81 -7.48
CA GLY A 70 -3.89 -9.35 -8.08
C GLY A 70 -3.96 -10.84 -8.37
N HIS A 71 -3.12 -11.29 -9.30
CA HIS A 71 -3.06 -12.68 -9.75
C HIS A 71 -1.93 -13.44 -9.05
N SER A 72 -1.91 -13.51 -7.71
CA SER A 72 -1.01 -14.42 -6.98
C SER A 72 -1.26 -14.56 -5.47
N SER A 73 -1.20 -15.82 -5.00
CA SER A 73 -0.79 -16.39 -3.69
C SER A 73 -1.09 -15.68 -2.35
N LEU A 74 -1.94 -14.66 -2.32
CA LEU A 74 -2.47 -14.00 -1.11
C LEU A 74 -3.20 -15.01 -0.20
N LYS A 75 -2.47 -15.63 0.72
CA LYS A 75 -3.02 -16.62 1.65
C LYS A 75 -3.65 -16.01 2.89
N SER A 76 -3.12 -14.89 3.37
CA SER A 76 -3.69 -14.15 4.50
C SER A 76 -3.16 -12.72 4.54
N VAL A 77 -4.05 -11.76 4.74
CA VAL A 77 -3.72 -10.40 5.16
C VAL A 77 -3.94 -10.35 6.67
N ASP A 78 -2.88 -10.07 7.43
CA ASP A 78 -3.00 -9.82 8.86
C ASP A 78 -3.19 -8.31 9.04
N VAL A 79 -4.46 -7.87 9.00
CA VAL A 79 -4.82 -6.47 9.25
C VAL A 79 -4.82 -6.26 10.75
N LYS A 80 -3.64 -6.02 11.34
CA LYS A 80 -3.57 -5.57 12.73
C LYS A 80 -4.04 -4.11 12.78
N GLY A 81 -5.24 -3.89 13.30
CA GLY A 81 -5.76 -2.54 13.55
C GLY A 81 -7.14 -2.22 12.98
N LEU A 82 -7.97 -3.23 12.67
CA LEU A 82 -9.43 -3.06 12.57
C LEU A 82 -10.05 -2.95 13.96
#